data_AF-A0A958LEL9-F1
#
_entry.id   AF-A0A958LEL9-F1
#
_cell.length_a   1.000
_cell.length_b   1.000
_cell.length_c   1.000
_cell.angle_alpha   90.00
_cell.angle_beta   90.00
_cell.angle_gamma   90.00
#
_symmetry.space_group_name_H-M   'P 1'
#
loop_
_entity.id
_entity.type
_entity.pdbx_description
1 polymer ?
#
loop_
_entity_poly.entity_id
_entity_poly.type
_entity_poly.pdbx_seq_one_letter_code
_entity_poly.pdbx_strand_id
1 'polypeptide(L)'
;DEFKIGEAIFRVNYDEPVVRHDAPANGSGRPASAPTRQQQQAAKRRRLLLFALVAAVLVLALAFSGGSSRRKAPLDSVVMELPQNRVIGYLADGRRKTERDSRHKRAARFALPPADVLIQYDFRGEAPVTVALDQAEITRLSPDPDIWNGWQIVVRDTLAGGVRELIFTNTTARQDAKPKKWGIRDVRAVPVSRNATRTLDSQLEEARALAELLDKTPPSLIELIRALQTAMLEHLYETAQDGFAYSIDLESQMPTPAEIAQNIDGIIAERRNAAGSVLGEVSNRHLRVLGAITGKLEGELTRRVNNRFNLARLASSAKNYIDAHDHLLAIMKMFPDEIDPRWSQANEMLNDSKIIPKKVRENPAKYRARR
;
A
#
# COMPACT_ATOMS: atom_id res chain seq x y z
N ASP A 1 -42.09 -22.24 -19.69
CA ASP A 1 -41.92 -21.82 -21.09
C ASP A 1 -41.85 -20.31 -21.14
N GLU A 2 -40.91 -19.61 -21.76
CA GLU A 2 -39.69 -19.95 -22.51
C GLU A 2 -38.86 -18.65 -22.51
N PHE A 3 -37.55 -18.79 -22.39
CA PHE A 3 -36.58 -17.71 -22.62
C PHE A 3 -36.52 -17.36 -24.11
N LYS A 4 -36.51 -16.07 -24.46
CA LYS A 4 -35.88 -15.51 -25.67
C LYS A 4 -35.29 -14.15 -25.30
N ILE A 5 -34.01 -14.06 -24.93
CA ILE A 5 -32.83 -13.89 -25.80
C ILE A 5 -33.09 -12.86 -26.91
N GLY A 6 -32.75 -11.60 -26.63
CA GLY A 6 -32.59 -10.54 -27.61
C GLY A 6 -31.10 -10.26 -27.79
N GLU A 7 -30.53 -10.83 -28.85
CA GLU A 7 -29.21 -10.50 -29.38
C GLU A 7 -29.20 -9.05 -29.89
N ALA A 8 -28.37 -8.20 -29.29
CA ALA A 8 -27.96 -6.93 -29.87
C ALA A 8 -26.51 -7.08 -30.35
N ILE A 9 -26.36 -7.67 -31.53
CA ILE A 9 -25.08 -7.73 -32.25
C ILE A 9 -24.91 -6.41 -33.01
N PHE A 10 -23.78 -5.75 -32.72
CA PHE A 10 -23.24 -4.57 -33.35
C PHE A 10 -23.35 -4.62 -34.88
N ARG A 11 -24.15 -3.71 -35.46
CA ARG A 11 -24.08 -3.37 -36.89
C ARG A 11 -23.03 -2.27 -37.06
N VAL A 12 -21.87 -2.65 -37.57
CA VAL A 12 -20.88 -1.70 -38.09
C VAL A 12 -21.16 -1.57 -39.60
N ASN A 13 -21.63 -0.40 -40.01
CA ASN A 13 -21.74 -0.04 -41.42
C ASN A 13 -20.35 0.19 -42.00
N TYR A 14 -20.01 -0.55 -43.06
CA TYR A 14 -18.90 -0.22 -43.94
C TYR A 14 -19.45 0.65 -45.07
N ASP A 15 -19.01 1.91 -45.14
CA ASP A 15 -19.19 2.75 -46.32
C ASP A 15 -18.19 2.29 -47.41
N GLU A 16 -18.69 1.52 -48.38
CA GLU A 16 -18.03 1.32 -49.66
C GLU A 16 -18.32 2.52 -50.58
N PRO A 17 -17.30 3.14 -51.21
CA PRO A 17 -17.55 4.13 -52.25
C PRO A 17 -18.04 3.46 -53.54
N VAL A 18 -19.20 3.94 -53.99
CA VAL A 18 -19.92 3.63 -55.22
C VAL A 18 -19.01 3.74 -56.45
N VAL A 19 -18.91 2.62 -57.19
CA VAL A 19 -18.44 2.56 -58.58
C VAL A 19 -19.55 3.12 -59.48
N ARG A 20 -19.29 4.24 -60.17
CA ARG A 20 -20.09 4.65 -61.33
C ARG A 20 -19.37 4.28 -62.61
N HIS A 21 -20.04 3.44 -63.40
CA HIS A 21 -19.75 3.14 -64.79
C HIS A 21 -20.31 4.26 -65.67
N ASP A 22 -19.46 4.86 -66.49
CA ASP A 22 -19.85 5.47 -67.77
C ASP A 22 -19.02 4.80 -68.87
N ALA A 23 -19.71 4.38 -69.93
CA ALA A 23 -19.14 3.72 -71.12
C ALA A 23 -19.26 4.65 -72.36
N PRO A 24 -18.78 4.27 -73.55
CA PRO A 24 -17.46 4.66 -74.06
C PRO A 24 -17.54 5.52 -75.33
N ALA A 25 -16.43 6.15 -75.70
CA ALA A 25 -16.22 6.62 -77.08
C ALA A 25 -14.76 6.47 -77.52
N ASN A 26 -14.64 5.81 -78.67
CA ASN A 26 -13.47 5.37 -79.42
C ASN A 26 -12.32 6.37 -79.61
N GLY A 27 -11.10 5.83 -79.72
CA GLY A 27 -10.24 6.21 -80.84
C GLY A 27 -8.74 6.35 -80.55
N SER A 28 -7.98 5.52 -81.27
CA SER A 28 -6.56 5.68 -81.66
C SER A 28 -5.48 5.15 -80.71
N GLY A 29 -4.68 4.25 -81.27
CA GLY A 29 -3.74 3.41 -80.55
C GLY A 29 -2.40 4.06 -80.23
N ARG A 30 -1.72 3.46 -79.25
CA ARG A 30 -0.27 3.52 -79.06
C ARG A 30 0.18 2.27 -78.28
N PRO A 31 1.32 1.67 -78.62
CA PRO A 31 1.75 0.40 -78.05
C PRO A 31 2.15 0.54 -76.58
N ALA A 32 1.85 -0.51 -75.81
CA ALA A 32 2.16 -0.63 -74.40
C ALA A 32 3.68 -0.64 -74.17
N SER A 33 4.19 0.43 -73.56
CA SER A 33 5.56 0.50 -73.04
C SER A 33 5.70 -0.49 -71.87
N ALA A 34 6.65 -1.42 -71.99
CA ALA A 34 7.06 -2.30 -70.90
C ALA A 34 7.50 -1.48 -69.67
N PRO A 35 7.14 -1.87 -68.43
CA PRO A 35 7.47 -1.11 -67.24
C PRO A 35 8.99 -1.13 -67.01
N THR A 36 9.58 0.06 -67.01
CA THR A 36 11.01 0.29 -66.77
C THR A 36 11.40 -0.27 -65.39
N ARG A 37 12.60 -0.86 -65.27
CA ARG A 37 13.17 -1.47 -64.04
C ARG A 37 13.00 -0.62 -62.76
N GLN A 38 12.89 0.71 -62.88
CA GLN A 38 12.63 1.63 -61.76
C GLN A 38 11.22 1.51 -61.15
N GLN A 39 10.17 1.26 -61.95
CA GLN A 39 8.80 1.09 -61.42
C GLN A 39 8.63 -0.23 -60.67
N GLN A 40 9.32 -1.29 -61.09
CA GLN A 40 9.33 -2.58 -60.38
C GLN A 40 10.09 -2.51 -59.04
N GLN A 41 11.15 -1.68 -58.94
CA GLN A 41 11.86 -1.43 -57.68
C GLN A 41 11.04 -0.60 -56.68
N ALA A 42 10.28 0.39 -57.16
CA ALA A 42 9.38 1.18 -56.31
C ALA A 42 8.23 0.32 -55.74
N ALA A 43 7.67 -0.59 -56.54
CA ALA A 43 6.64 -1.53 -56.09
C ALA A 43 7.17 -2.54 -55.06
N LYS A 44 8.41 -3.04 -55.23
CA LYS A 44 9.08 -3.90 -54.22
C LYS A 44 9.34 -3.17 -52.91
N ARG A 45 9.81 -1.92 -52.95
CA ARG A 45 10.03 -1.10 -51.74
C ARG A 45 8.73 -0.80 -50.99
N ARG A 46 7.64 -0.52 -51.70
CA ARG A 46 6.31 -0.33 -51.09
C ARG A 46 5.79 -1.61 -50.42
N ARG A 47 5.97 -2.77 -51.04
CA ARG A 47 5.61 -4.07 -50.43
C ARG A 47 6.44 -4.35 -49.17
N LEU A 48 7.74 -4.06 -49.21
CA LEU A 48 8.64 -4.29 -48.08
C LEU A 48 8.32 -3.36 -46.89
N LEU A 49 7.96 -2.10 -47.16
CA LEU A 49 7.45 -1.16 -46.14
C LEU A 49 6.11 -1.62 -45.55
N LEU A 50 5.21 -2.15 -46.37
CA LEU A 50 3.93 -2.71 -45.90
C LEU A 50 4.15 -3.93 -44.99
N PHE A 51 5.05 -4.84 -45.35
CA PHE A 51 5.40 -5.98 -44.48
C PHE A 51 6.06 -5.53 -43.18
N ALA A 52 6.94 -4.52 -43.23
CA ALA A 52 7.55 -3.95 -42.02
C ALA A 52 6.51 -3.28 -41.11
N LEU A 53 5.53 -2.59 -41.69
CA LEU A 53 4.44 -1.96 -40.95
C LEU A 53 3.50 -3.00 -40.32
N VAL A 54 3.13 -4.05 -41.08
CA VAL A 54 2.31 -5.15 -40.55
C VAL A 54 3.04 -5.89 -39.44
N ALA A 55 4.34 -6.14 -39.58
CA ALA A 55 5.15 -6.74 -38.52
C ALA A 55 5.24 -5.84 -37.28
N ALA A 56 5.41 -4.52 -37.46
CA ALA A 56 5.42 -3.57 -36.35
C ALA A 56 4.06 -3.51 -35.64
N VAL A 57 2.94 -3.54 -36.37
CA VAL A 57 1.59 -3.61 -35.80
C VAL A 57 1.37 -4.94 -35.09
N LEU A 58 1.89 -6.05 -35.60
CA LEU A 58 1.79 -7.36 -34.96
C LEU A 58 2.61 -7.44 -33.67
N VAL A 59 3.81 -6.83 -33.65
CA VAL A 59 4.64 -6.71 -32.45
C VAL A 59 4.00 -5.77 -31.43
N LEU A 60 3.38 -4.66 -31.85
CA LEU A 60 2.57 -3.83 -30.98
C LEU A 60 1.35 -4.60 -30.44
N ALA A 61 0.64 -5.35 -31.29
CA ALA A 61 -0.50 -6.14 -30.87
C ALA A 61 -0.10 -7.24 -29.87
N LEU A 62 1.10 -7.82 -29.99
CA LEU A 62 1.66 -8.78 -29.02
C LEU A 62 2.17 -8.09 -27.74
N ALA A 63 2.72 -6.87 -27.84
CA ALA A 63 3.13 -6.08 -26.68
C ALA A 63 1.92 -5.55 -25.88
N PHE A 64 0.77 -5.37 -26.54
CA PHE A 64 -0.47 -4.88 -25.95
C PHE A 64 -1.57 -5.95 -25.82
N SER A 65 -1.33 -7.23 -26.15
CA SER A 65 -2.27 -8.32 -25.86
C SER A 65 -2.20 -8.72 -24.38
N GLY A 66 -2.53 -7.78 -23.50
CA GLY A 66 -2.84 -8.03 -22.09
C GLY A 66 -4.18 -8.72 -21.99
N GLY A 67 -4.20 -10.03 -22.15
CA GLY A 67 -5.46 -10.78 -22.19
C GLY A 67 -5.32 -12.27 -21.92
N SER A 68 -4.58 -12.66 -20.88
CA SER A 68 -4.79 -14.01 -20.31
C SER A 68 -5.83 -13.93 -19.20
N SER A 69 -6.96 -14.54 -19.50
CA SER A 69 -8.12 -14.84 -18.68
C SER A 69 -7.76 -15.67 -17.44
N ARG A 70 -7.01 -15.09 -16.49
CA ARG A 70 -7.10 -15.52 -15.10
C ARG A 70 -8.48 -15.14 -14.62
N ARG A 71 -9.29 -16.12 -14.20
CA ARG A 71 -10.44 -15.89 -13.32
C ARG A 71 -9.99 -14.88 -12.26
N LYS A 72 -10.43 -13.63 -12.38
CA LYS A 72 -10.22 -12.64 -11.32
C LYS A 72 -10.88 -13.26 -10.11
N ALA A 73 -10.10 -13.49 -9.04
CA ALA A 73 -10.69 -13.76 -7.75
C ALA A 73 -11.72 -12.65 -7.49
N PRO A 74 -12.90 -12.93 -6.93
CA PRO A 74 -13.90 -11.90 -6.68
C PRO A 74 -13.22 -10.70 -6.03
N LEU A 75 -13.43 -9.51 -6.60
CA LEU A 75 -13.12 -8.27 -5.90
C LEU A 75 -13.99 -8.30 -4.66
N ASP A 76 -13.38 -8.59 -3.53
CA ASP A 76 -14.01 -8.33 -2.26
C ASP A 76 -14.12 -6.81 -2.19
N SER A 77 -15.34 -6.29 -2.24
CA SER A 77 -15.71 -4.90 -1.96
C SER A 77 -15.46 -4.57 -0.47
N VAL A 78 -14.34 -5.03 0.06
CA VAL A 78 -13.89 -4.81 1.41
C VAL A 78 -13.32 -3.40 1.41
N VAL A 79 -14.12 -2.50 1.99
CA VAL A 79 -13.67 -1.20 2.49
C VAL A 79 -12.34 -1.45 3.22
N MET A 80 -11.34 -0.69 2.82
CA MET A 80 -9.93 -0.81 3.22
C MET A 80 -9.67 -0.91 4.73
N GLU A 81 -10.62 -0.49 5.55
CA GLU A 81 -10.58 -0.69 6.99
C GLU A 81 -11.23 -2.03 7.35
N LEU A 82 -10.38 -3.00 7.67
CA LEU A 82 -10.83 -4.19 8.38
C LEU A 82 -11.01 -3.85 9.87
N PRO A 83 -12.15 -4.21 10.49
CA PRO A 83 -12.27 -4.18 11.94
C PRO A 83 -11.14 -4.99 12.58
N GLN A 84 -10.60 -4.53 13.72
CA GLN A 84 -9.41 -5.13 14.37
C GLN A 84 -9.46 -6.65 14.50
N ASN A 85 -10.65 -7.19 14.81
CA ASN A 85 -10.83 -8.60 15.08
C ASN A 85 -11.06 -9.47 13.84
N ARG A 86 -11.22 -8.88 12.64
CA ARG A 86 -11.49 -9.65 11.42
C ARG A 86 -10.18 -10.15 10.80
N VAL A 87 -10.04 -11.47 10.78
CA VAL A 87 -8.96 -12.17 10.11
C VAL A 87 -9.41 -12.56 8.69
N ILE A 88 -8.64 -12.11 7.70
CA ILE A 88 -8.78 -12.51 6.30
C ILE A 88 -7.64 -13.46 5.95
N GLY A 89 -7.94 -14.55 5.23
CA GLY A 89 -6.93 -15.54 4.82
C GLY A 89 -7.32 -16.95 5.22
N TYR A 90 -6.47 -17.93 4.90
CA TYR A 90 -6.71 -19.34 5.20
C TYR A 90 -6.28 -19.75 6.61
N LEU A 91 -6.66 -18.98 7.63
CA LEU A 91 -6.31 -19.27 9.02
C LEU A 91 -7.58 -19.22 9.87
N ALA A 92 -7.74 -20.22 10.74
CA ALA A 92 -8.95 -20.43 11.52
C ALA A 92 -8.89 -19.73 12.89
N ASP A 93 -8.33 -18.53 12.94
CA ASP A 93 -8.17 -17.79 14.18
C ASP A 93 -9.09 -16.58 14.19
N GLY A 94 -9.67 -16.30 15.36
CA GLY A 94 -10.79 -15.40 15.57
C GLY A 94 -11.69 -16.03 16.63
N ARG A 95 -12.15 -15.29 17.64
CA ARG A 95 -12.94 -15.88 18.73
C ARG A 95 -14.34 -16.28 18.25
N ARG A 96 -14.84 -15.62 17.20
CA ARG A 96 -16.17 -15.85 16.62
C ARG A 96 -16.09 -16.24 15.14
N LYS A 97 -17.08 -16.96 14.62
CA LYS A 97 -17.15 -17.30 13.17
C LYS A 97 -17.22 -16.07 12.26
N THR A 98 -17.86 -14.99 12.72
CA THR A 98 -17.99 -13.71 11.99
C THR A 98 -16.68 -12.93 11.88
N GLU A 99 -15.68 -13.29 12.67
CA GLU A 99 -14.35 -12.68 12.68
C GLU A 99 -13.40 -13.38 11.69
N ARG A 100 -13.85 -14.41 10.97
CA ARG A 100 -13.00 -15.25 10.12
C ARG A 100 -13.50 -15.24 8.67
N ASP A 101 -12.63 -14.90 7.73
CA ASP A 101 -12.89 -15.05 6.30
C ASP A 101 -11.90 -16.04 5.65
N SER A 102 -12.20 -17.33 5.80
CA SER A 102 -11.37 -18.44 5.34
C SER A 102 -11.48 -18.79 3.86
N ARG A 103 -12.28 -18.01 3.11
CA ARG A 103 -12.49 -18.20 1.66
C ARG A 103 -11.21 -17.86 0.86
N HIS A 104 -10.33 -17.05 1.45
CA HIS A 104 -9.11 -16.51 0.84
C HIS A 104 -7.93 -17.49 0.88
N LYS A 105 -8.11 -18.69 0.30
CA LYS A 105 -7.07 -19.73 0.26
C LYS A 105 -5.81 -19.30 -0.48
N ARG A 106 -5.99 -18.59 -1.59
CA ARG A 106 -4.91 -18.23 -2.53
C ARG A 106 -4.43 -16.81 -2.37
N ALA A 107 -5.36 -15.87 -2.27
CA ALA A 107 -5.04 -14.47 -2.16
C ALA A 107 -6.17 -13.70 -1.47
N ALA A 108 -5.80 -12.59 -0.85
CA ALA A 108 -6.72 -11.54 -0.41
C ALA A 108 -6.38 -10.25 -1.16
N ARG A 109 -7.40 -9.44 -1.46
CA ARG A 109 -7.27 -8.20 -2.23
C ARG A 109 -7.98 -7.07 -1.51
N PHE A 110 -7.37 -5.90 -1.51
CA PHE A 110 -7.91 -4.68 -0.90
C PHE A 110 -7.82 -3.55 -1.92
N ALA A 111 -8.93 -2.85 -2.13
CA ALA A 111 -8.92 -1.60 -2.86
C ALA A 111 -8.27 -0.52 -1.99
N LEU A 112 -7.36 0.27 -2.56
CA LEU A 112 -6.77 1.42 -1.90
C LEU A 112 -7.55 2.70 -2.22
N PRO A 113 -7.50 3.73 -1.36
CA PRO A 113 -8.14 4.98 -1.67
C PRO A 113 -7.25 5.73 -2.69
N PRO A 114 -7.81 6.69 -3.43
CA PRO A 114 -7.03 7.51 -4.36
C PRO A 114 -6.24 8.59 -3.59
N ALA A 115 -5.31 8.17 -2.75
CA ALA A 115 -4.46 9.03 -1.93
C ALA A 115 -3.16 8.32 -1.54
N ASP A 116 -2.13 9.11 -1.22
CA ASP A 116 -0.94 8.63 -0.53
C ASP A 116 -1.36 8.03 0.83
N VAL A 117 -0.98 6.79 1.08
CA VAL A 117 -1.43 6.06 2.28
C VAL A 117 -0.31 5.26 2.94
N LEU A 118 -0.39 5.19 4.26
CA LEU A 118 0.29 4.20 5.07
C LEU A 118 -0.69 3.06 5.34
N ILE A 119 -0.35 1.85 4.92
CA ILE A 119 -1.13 0.66 5.19
C ILE A 119 -0.49 -0.08 6.35
N GLN A 120 -1.23 -0.27 7.45
CA GLN A 120 -0.81 -1.08 8.58
C GLN A 120 -1.60 -2.39 8.61
N TYR A 121 -0.94 -3.49 8.93
CA TYR A 121 -1.59 -4.80 9.11
C TYR A 121 -0.73 -5.72 9.97
N ASP A 122 -1.35 -6.75 10.53
CA ASP A 122 -0.65 -7.88 11.14
C ASP A 122 -0.68 -9.08 10.19
N PHE A 123 0.41 -9.84 10.15
CA PHE A 123 0.55 -11.06 9.37
C PHE A 123 0.96 -12.24 10.25
N ARG A 124 0.40 -13.42 9.95
CA ARG A 124 0.84 -14.70 10.51
C ARG A 124 0.61 -15.81 9.50
N GLY A 125 1.51 -16.80 9.44
CA GLY A 125 1.31 -17.92 8.53
C GLY A 125 2.38 -18.99 8.56
N GLU A 126 2.00 -20.16 8.08
CA GLU A 126 2.85 -21.34 7.89
C GLU A 126 3.59 -21.32 6.53
N ALA A 127 3.27 -20.35 5.67
CA ALA A 127 3.84 -20.18 4.34
C ALA A 127 4.20 -18.71 4.07
N PRO A 128 5.20 -18.46 3.20
CA PRO A 128 5.51 -17.12 2.77
C PRO A 128 4.37 -16.55 1.91
N VAL A 129 4.04 -15.28 2.16
CA VAL A 129 3.03 -14.52 1.42
C VAL A 129 3.71 -13.40 0.66
N THR A 130 3.48 -13.33 -0.65
CA THR A 130 3.92 -12.20 -1.47
C THR A 130 2.91 -11.08 -1.35
N VAL A 131 3.39 -9.87 -1.08
CA VAL A 131 2.59 -8.65 -1.05
C VAL A 131 2.90 -7.84 -2.30
N ALA A 132 1.86 -7.55 -3.07
CA ALA A 132 1.96 -6.83 -4.33
C ALA A 132 0.99 -5.66 -4.38
N LEU A 133 1.40 -4.62 -5.08
CA LEU A 133 0.62 -3.43 -5.38
C LEU A 133 0.39 -3.38 -6.89
N ASP A 134 -0.86 -3.39 -7.33
CA ASP A 134 -1.21 -3.40 -8.77
C ASP A 134 -0.51 -4.54 -9.55
N GLN A 135 -0.25 -5.66 -8.87
CA GLN A 135 0.51 -6.85 -9.34
C GLN A 135 2.05 -6.73 -9.32
N ALA A 136 2.62 -5.58 -8.99
CA ALA A 136 4.05 -5.43 -8.75
C ALA A 136 4.40 -5.86 -7.31
N GLU A 137 5.37 -6.76 -7.15
CA GLU A 137 5.81 -7.21 -5.83
C GLU A 137 6.49 -6.08 -5.05
N ILE A 138 6.02 -5.84 -3.81
CA ILE A 138 6.60 -4.89 -2.87
C ILE A 138 7.48 -5.61 -1.86
N THR A 139 6.99 -6.73 -1.33
CA THR A 139 7.71 -7.52 -0.33
C THR A 139 7.23 -8.96 -0.28
N ARG A 140 8.01 -9.81 0.38
CA ARG A 140 7.67 -11.19 0.69
C ARG A 140 7.75 -11.40 2.21
N LEU A 141 6.60 -11.72 2.81
CA LEU A 141 6.48 -11.94 4.24
C LEU A 141 6.97 -13.34 4.59
N SER A 142 7.92 -13.40 5.53
CA SER A 142 8.44 -14.67 6.06
C SER A 142 7.40 -15.34 6.95
N PRO A 143 7.22 -16.67 6.85
CA PRO A 143 6.28 -17.38 7.69
C PRO A 143 6.73 -17.37 9.15
N ASP A 144 5.75 -17.14 10.01
CA ASP A 144 5.82 -17.29 11.45
C ASP A 144 4.43 -17.77 11.88
N PRO A 145 4.29 -19.04 12.32
CA PRO A 145 2.99 -19.60 12.68
C PRO A 145 2.56 -19.22 14.10
N ASP A 146 3.48 -18.77 14.94
CA ASP A 146 3.26 -18.61 16.38
C ASP A 146 2.87 -17.18 16.75
N ILE A 147 3.38 -16.20 16.00
CA ILE A 147 3.26 -14.78 16.34
C ILE A 147 2.58 -13.99 15.22
N TRP A 148 1.74 -13.03 15.60
CA TRP A 148 1.25 -12.01 14.69
C TRP A 148 2.30 -10.91 14.58
N ASN A 149 2.91 -10.80 13.40
CA ASN A 149 3.94 -9.82 13.11
C ASN A 149 3.31 -8.56 12.51
N GLY A 150 3.60 -7.39 13.08
CA GLY A 150 3.12 -6.12 12.55
C GLY A 150 3.92 -5.68 11.34
N TRP A 151 3.25 -5.08 10.36
CA TRP A 151 3.85 -4.56 9.13
C TRP A 151 3.22 -3.23 8.74
N GLN A 152 4.01 -2.41 8.07
CA GLN A 152 3.55 -1.17 7.44
C GLN A 152 4.04 -1.10 5.98
N ILE A 153 3.24 -0.47 5.13
CA ILE A 153 3.58 -0.15 3.73
C ILE A 153 3.29 1.33 3.52
N VAL A 154 4.30 2.08 3.10
CA VAL A 154 4.10 3.43 2.55
C VAL A 154 3.77 3.27 1.07
N VAL A 155 2.66 3.83 0.63
CA VAL A 155 2.16 3.74 -0.74
C VAL A 155 2.04 5.13 -1.32
N ARG A 156 2.69 5.35 -2.46
CA ARG A 156 2.59 6.56 -3.26
C ARG A 156 1.49 6.40 -4.28
N ASP A 157 0.50 7.29 -4.30
CA ASP A 157 -0.52 7.29 -5.35
C ASP A 157 0.04 7.82 -6.67
N THR A 158 -0.24 7.08 -7.76
CA THR A 158 0.32 7.35 -9.10
C THR A 158 -0.72 7.38 -10.20
N LEU A 159 -1.97 6.99 -9.90
CA LEU A 159 -2.99 6.77 -10.91
C LEU A 159 -4.11 7.79 -10.79
N ALA A 160 -4.13 8.75 -11.72
CA ALA A 160 -5.27 9.62 -11.93
C ALA A 160 -6.47 8.80 -12.44
N GLY A 161 -7.25 8.24 -11.51
CA GLY A 161 -8.58 7.65 -11.77
C GLY A 161 -8.68 6.12 -11.72
N GLY A 162 -7.62 5.39 -11.38
CA GLY A 162 -7.67 3.93 -11.23
C GLY A 162 -7.79 3.50 -9.77
N VAL A 163 -8.64 2.51 -9.46
CA VAL A 163 -8.64 1.87 -8.13
C VAL A 163 -7.39 1.00 -8.01
N ARG A 164 -6.52 1.33 -7.08
CA ARG A 164 -5.32 0.54 -6.79
C ARG A 164 -5.63 -0.67 -5.94
N GLU A 165 -4.90 -1.77 -6.13
CA GLU A 165 -5.10 -3.01 -5.40
C GLU A 165 -3.85 -3.42 -4.61
N LEU A 166 -4.00 -3.63 -3.29
CA LEU A 166 -3.03 -4.38 -2.48
C LEU A 166 -3.44 -5.85 -2.45
N ILE A 167 -2.51 -6.72 -2.82
CA ILE A 167 -2.75 -8.15 -3.03
C ILE A 167 -1.78 -8.94 -2.16
N PHE A 168 -2.34 -9.76 -1.27
CA PHE A 168 -1.61 -10.75 -0.50
C PHE A 168 -1.78 -12.11 -1.16
N THR A 169 -0.69 -12.74 -1.63
CA THR A 169 -0.73 -14.03 -2.33
C THR A 169 0.01 -15.10 -1.55
N ASN A 170 -0.68 -16.17 -1.18
CA ASN A 170 -0.06 -17.36 -0.61
C ASN A 170 0.69 -18.13 -1.71
N THR A 171 2.01 -18.14 -1.61
CA THR A 171 2.90 -18.74 -2.62
C THR A 171 2.72 -20.25 -2.74
N THR A 172 2.35 -20.94 -1.65
CA THR A 172 2.14 -22.41 -1.64
C THR A 172 0.84 -22.84 -2.30
N ALA A 173 -0.14 -21.94 -2.42
CA ALA A 173 -1.48 -22.29 -2.90
C ALA A 173 -1.58 -22.61 -4.40
N ARG A 174 -0.49 -22.42 -5.16
CA ARG A 174 -0.36 -22.87 -6.55
C ARG A 174 0.33 -24.23 -6.69
N GLN A 175 1.11 -24.62 -5.69
CA GLN A 175 2.00 -25.79 -5.75
C GLN A 175 1.41 -26.99 -4.98
N ASP A 176 0.68 -26.71 -3.89
CA ASP A 176 0.22 -27.76 -2.98
C ASP A 176 -1.27 -28.08 -3.15
N ALA A 177 -1.61 -29.38 -3.10
CA ALA A 177 -3.00 -29.84 -3.03
C ALA A 177 -3.73 -29.36 -1.77
N LYS A 178 -2.98 -29.06 -0.70
CA LYS A 178 -3.47 -28.47 0.55
C LYS A 178 -2.63 -27.21 0.86
N PRO A 179 -3.11 -26.00 0.53
CA PRO A 179 -2.37 -24.77 0.81
C PRO A 179 -2.09 -24.63 2.31
N LYS A 180 -0.92 -24.14 2.67
CA LYS A 180 -0.57 -23.84 4.07
C LYS A 180 -1.39 -22.66 4.59
N LYS A 181 -1.62 -22.63 5.91
CA LYS A 181 -2.46 -21.59 6.55
C LYS A 181 -1.75 -20.25 6.61
N TRP A 182 -2.51 -19.18 6.46
CA TRP A 182 -2.01 -17.81 6.56
C TRP A 182 -3.17 -16.86 6.85
N GLY A 183 -2.89 -15.76 7.51
CA GLY A 183 -3.88 -14.75 7.83
C GLY A 183 -3.27 -13.36 7.89
N ILE A 184 -4.11 -12.40 7.58
CA ILE A 184 -3.90 -10.97 7.81
C ILE A 184 -5.05 -10.44 8.64
N ARG A 185 -4.78 -9.47 9.50
CA ARG A 185 -5.79 -8.78 10.30
C ARG A 185 -5.37 -7.33 10.50
N ASP A 186 -6.24 -6.56 11.16
CA ASP A 186 -5.93 -5.17 11.53
C ASP A 186 -5.53 -4.28 10.35
N VAL A 187 -5.97 -4.63 9.13
CA VAL A 187 -5.66 -3.89 7.89
C VAL A 187 -6.33 -2.53 7.95
N ARG A 188 -5.50 -1.48 7.92
CA ARG A 188 -5.92 -0.08 8.00
C ARG A 188 -5.11 0.74 7.02
N ALA A 189 -5.73 1.74 6.44
CA ALA A 189 -4.99 2.78 5.73
C ALA A 189 -5.16 4.11 6.41
N VAL A 190 -4.05 4.81 6.55
CA VAL A 190 -4.00 6.15 7.10
C VAL A 190 -3.47 7.05 6.00
N PRO A 191 -4.22 8.08 5.58
CA PRO A 191 -3.73 9.07 4.63
C PRO A 191 -2.42 9.69 5.13
N VAL A 192 -1.43 9.78 4.24
CA VAL A 192 -0.18 10.48 4.50
C VAL A 192 -0.19 11.76 3.68
N SER A 193 -0.14 12.91 4.35
CA SER A 193 -0.15 14.19 3.66
C SER A 193 1.24 14.48 3.11
N ARG A 194 1.32 14.60 1.78
CA ARG A 194 2.51 15.11 1.11
C ARG A 194 2.52 16.64 1.17
N ASN A 195 3.66 17.22 1.51
CA ASN A 195 3.86 18.66 1.31
C ASN A 195 4.68 18.89 0.04
N ALA A 196 3.99 19.14 -1.08
CA ALA A 196 4.60 19.26 -2.40
C ALA A 196 5.66 20.38 -2.53
N THR A 197 5.70 21.35 -1.60
CA THR A 197 6.73 22.39 -1.59
C THR A 197 8.01 21.99 -0.87
N ARG A 198 8.03 20.82 -0.21
CA ARG A 198 9.16 20.35 0.60
C ARG A 198 9.91 19.26 -0.14
N THR A 199 11.24 19.40 -0.19
CA THR A 199 12.13 18.40 -0.78
C THR A 199 12.37 17.26 0.20
N LEU A 200 12.79 16.09 -0.29
CA LEU A 200 13.19 14.97 0.56
C LEU A 200 14.27 15.39 1.59
N ASP A 201 15.28 16.15 1.16
CA ASP A 201 16.32 16.64 2.08
C ASP A 201 15.72 17.45 3.23
N SER A 202 14.72 18.30 2.96
CA SER A 202 14.04 19.06 4.02
C SER A 202 13.19 18.19 4.95
N GLN A 203 12.68 17.04 4.48
CA GLN A 203 11.95 16.07 5.31
C GLN A 203 12.91 15.27 6.19
N LEU A 204 14.08 14.90 5.65
CA LEU A 204 15.15 14.25 6.40
C LEU A 204 15.70 15.18 7.49
N GLU A 205 15.94 16.46 7.18
CA GLU A 205 16.39 17.44 8.16
C GLU A 205 15.37 17.67 9.29
N GLU A 206 14.06 17.65 9.00
CA GLU A 206 13.02 17.70 10.03
C GLU A 206 13.00 16.43 10.89
N ALA A 207 13.04 15.24 10.28
CA ALA A 207 13.09 13.98 11.02
C ALA A 207 14.33 13.94 11.94
N ARG A 208 15.47 14.45 11.47
CA ARG A 208 16.68 14.62 12.28
C ARG A 208 16.44 15.55 13.47
N ALA A 209 15.84 16.70 13.26
CA ALA A 209 15.53 17.64 14.35
C ALA A 209 14.55 17.05 15.37
N LEU A 210 13.54 16.29 14.92
CA LEU A 210 12.59 15.59 15.78
C LEU A 210 13.26 14.47 16.58
N ALA A 211 14.30 13.82 16.06
CA ALA A 211 15.08 12.85 16.81
C ALA A 211 15.74 13.46 18.06
N GLU A 212 16.17 14.73 18.00
CA GLU A 212 16.69 15.45 19.17
C GLU A 212 15.61 15.76 20.22
N LEU A 213 14.34 15.73 19.84
CA LEU A 213 13.19 15.96 20.71
C LEU A 213 12.58 14.68 21.28
N LEU A 214 13.11 13.52 20.91
CA LEU A 214 12.62 12.22 21.32
C LEU A 214 12.56 12.11 22.86
N ASP A 215 11.39 11.73 23.36
CA ASP A 215 11.04 11.61 24.79
C ASP A 215 11.04 12.92 25.59
N LYS A 216 11.17 14.08 24.94
CA LYS A 216 11.01 15.39 25.61
C LYS A 216 9.55 15.81 25.74
N THR A 217 8.67 15.35 24.86
CA THR A 217 7.23 15.64 24.88
C THR A 217 6.42 14.36 24.65
N PRO A 218 5.15 14.29 25.11
CA PRO A 218 4.32 13.11 24.86
C PRO A 218 4.17 12.71 23.37
N PRO A 219 4.00 13.64 22.40
CA PRO A 219 3.84 13.28 21.00
C PRO A 219 5.16 13.09 20.23
N SER A 220 6.33 13.40 20.80
CA SER A 220 7.60 13.44 20.05
C SER A 220 7.89 12.14 19.27
N LEU A 221 7.52 10.98 19.84
CA LEU A 221 7.74 9.68 19.21
C LEU A 221 6.88 9.49 17.96
N ILE A 222 5.58 9.81 18.01
CA ILE A 222 4.70 9.70 16.84
C ILE A 222 5.05 10.76 15.79
N GLU A 223 5.42 11.97 16.21
CA GLU A 223 5.84 13.04 15.29
C GLU A 223 7.07 12.60 14.49
N LEU A 224 8.08 12.03 15.14
CA LEU A 224 9.25 11.47 14.47
C LEU A 224 8.88 10.33 13.50
N ILE A 225 8.04 9.39 13.93
CA ILE A 225 7.56 8.30 13.06
C ILE A 225 6.87 8.86 11.80
N ARG A 226 5.99 9.86 11.96
CA ARG A 226 5.30 10.50 10.84
C ARG A 226 6.27 11.22 9.91
N ALA A 227 7.25 11.94 10.45
CA ALA A 227 8.27 12.60 9.64
C ALA A 227 9.10 11.59 8.82
N LEU A 228 9.48 10.46 9.40
CA LEU A 228 10.17 9.38 8.68
C LEU A 228 9.28 8.75 7.59
N GLN A 229 7.99 8.55 7.86
CA GLN A 229 7.03 8.07 6.87
C GLN A 229 6.86 9.04 5.70
N THR A 230 6.80 10.34 5.97
CA THR A 230 6.77 11.39 4.93
C THR A 230 8.07 11.43 4.13
N ALA A 231 9.23 11.27 4.78
CA ALA A 231 10.51 11.16 4.09
C ALA A 231 10.55 9.92 3.17
N MET A 232 10.08 8.76 3.63
CA MET A 232 9.95 7.57 2.77
C MET A 232 9.02 7.83 1.59
N LEU A 233 7.89 8.52 1.79
CA LEU A 233 6.97 8.88 0.71
C LEU A 233 7.63 9.79 -0.34
N GLU A 234 8.32 10.85 0.07
CA GLU A 234 9.05 11.71 -0.88
C GLU A 234 10.12 10.92 -1.64
N HIS A 235 10.77 9.98 -0.98
CA HIS A 235 11.75 9.11 -1.60
C HIS A 235 11.13 8.18 -2.66
N LEU A 236 9.92 7.66 -2.43
CA LEU A 236 9.15 6.94 -3.45
C LEU A 236 8.80 7.84 -4.65
N TYR A 237 8.44 9.11 -4.40
CA TYR A 237 8.19 10.08 -5.46
C TYR A 237 9.42 10.34 -6.33
N GLU A 238 10.58 10.59 -5.72
CA GLU A 238 11.83 10.84 -6.45
C GLU A 238 12.26 9.64 -7.31
N THR A 239 11.99 8.42 -6.84
CA THR A 239 12.51 7.19 -7.46
C THR A 239 11.50 6.46 -8.32
N ALA A 240 10.33 7.06 -8.52
CA ALA A 240 9.22 6.47 -9.26
C ALA A 240 8.76 5.10 -8.73
N GLN A 241 8.94 4.82 -7.43
CA GLN A 241 8.49 3.59 -6.79
C GLN A 241 7.06 3.74 -6.22
N ASP A 242 6.28 2.68 -6.28
CA ASP A 242 4.86 2.73 -5.93
C ASP A 242 4.58 2.44 -4.45
N GLY A 243 5.48 1.73 -3.78
CA GLY A 243 5.37 1.47 -2.36
C GLY A 243 6.62 0.82 -1.77
N PHE A 244 6.73 0.91 -0.45
CA PHE A 244 7.81 0.29 0.32
C PHE A 244 7.27 -0.28 1.63
N ALA A 245 7.66 -1.52 1.94
CA ALA A 245 7.18 -2.24 3.12
C ALA A 245 8.29 -2.43 4.15
N TYR A 246 7.93 -2.33 5.43
CA TYR A 246 8.82 -2.63 6.56
C TYR A 246 8.06 -3.31 7.70
N SER A 247 8.79 -4.10 8.50
CA SER A 247 8.26 -4.80 9.67
C SER A 247 8.26 -3.89 10.90
N ILE A 248 7.24 -4.03 11.74
CA ILE A 248 7.21 -3.45 13.08
C ILE A 248 7.81 -4.48 14.03
N ASP A 249 8.93 -4.13 14.66
CA ASP A 249 9.64 -5.04 15.57
C ASP A 249 9.32 -4.68 17.01
N LEU A 250 8.50 -5.50 17.66
CA LEU A 250 8.07 -5.32 19.05
C LEU A 250 9.16 -5.67 20.08
N GLU A 251 10.13 -6.48 19.68
CA GLU A 251 11.22 -6.98 20.54
C GLU A 251 12.50 -6.15 20.38
N SER A 252 12.60 -5.38 19.31
CA SER A 252 13.72 -4.46 19.10
C SER A 252 13.83 -3.41 20.19
N GLN A 253 15.06 -3.14 20.60
CA GLN A 253 15.39 -1.98 21.41
C GLN A 253 15.17 -0.70 20.60
N MET A 254 14.58 0.30 21.27
CA MET A 254 14.41 1.64 20.72
C MET A 254 15.78 2.23 20.32
N PRO A 255 15.95 2.70 19.08
CA PRO A 255 17.20 3.32 18.65
C PRO A 255 17.42 4.63 19.42
N THR A 256 18.67 4.92 19.75
CA THR A 256 19.01 6.17 20.46
C THR A 256 18.87 7.38 19.52
N PRO A 257 18.62 8.60 20.04
CA PRO A 257 18.62 9.81 19.22
C PRO A 257 19.87 9.98 18.36
N ALA A 258 21.04 9.63 18.90
CA ALA A 258 22.32 9.69 18.20
C ALA A 258 22.39 8.70 17.03
N GLU A 259 21.93 7.46 17.22
CA GLU A 259 21.84 6.46 16.15
C GLU A 259 20.88 6.91 15.04
N ILE A 260 19.73 7.45 15.40
CA ILE A 260 18.75 7.96 14.41
C ILE A 260 19.37 9.10 13.60
N ALA A 261 19.95 10.09 14.28
CA ALA A 261 20.61 11.22 13.63
C ALA A 261 21.74 10.78 12.72
N GLN A 262 22.61 9.85 13.18
CA GLN A 262 23.71 9.32 12.39
C GLN A 262 23.22 8.64 11.10
N ASN A 263 22.15 7.85 11.17
CA ASN A 263 21.58 7.21 9.98
C ASN A 263 20.99 8.23 9.00
N ILE A 264 20.27 9.24 9.49
CA ILE A 264 19.70 10.29 8.65
C ILE A 264 20.80 11.15 8.02
N ASP A 265 21.78 11.58 8.80
CA ASP A 265 22.93 12.36 8.33
C ASP A 265 23.72 11.57 7.27
N GLY A 266 23.85 10.24 7.45
CA GLY A 266 24.43 9.34 6.45
C GLY A 266 23.66 9.35 5.12
N ILE A 267 22.32 9.26 5.17
CA ILE A 267 21.47 9.36 3.98
C ILE A 267 21.65 10.72 3.30
N ILE A 268 21.59 11.82 4.04
CA ILE A 268 21.76 13.18 3.51
C ILE A 268 23.13 13.33 2.82
N ALA A 269 24.21 12.87 3.48
CA ALA A 269 25.56 12.94 2.93
C ALA A 269 25.71 12.11 1.65
N GLU A 270 25.18 10.88 1.63
CA GLU A 270 25.18 10.04 0.43
C GLU A 270 24.43 10.70 -0.73
N ARG A 271 23.26 11.29 -0.47
CA ARG A 271 22.47 11.99 -1.49
C ARG A 271 23.22 13.18 -2.07
N ARG A 272 23.87 14.00 -1.24
CA ARG A 272 24.67 15.16 -1.68
C ARG A 272 25.88 14.76 -2.53
N ASN A 273 26.43 13.56 -2.31
CA ASN A 273 27.60 13.05 -3.03
C ASN A 273 27.25 12.17 -4.24
N ALA A 274 26.00 11.73 -4.39
CA ALA A 274 25.57 10.86 -5.47
C ALA A 274 25.38 11.63 -6.78
N ALA A 275 26.32 11.51 -7.72
CA ALA A 275 26.13 11.99 -9.08
C ALA A 275 25.15 11.10 -9.86
N GLY A 276 23.96 11.65 -10.18
CA GLY A 276 23.04 11.32 -11.30
C GLY A 276 22.61 9.87 -11.60
N SER A 277 23.52 8.89 -11.63
CA SER A 277 23.27 7.54 -12.15
C SER A 277 23.27 6.42 -11.09
N VAL A 278 23.67 6.72 -9.84
CA VAL A 278 23.76 5.73 -8.74
C VAL A 278 22.49 5.70 -7.87
N LEU A 279 21.46 6.47 -8.25
CA LEU A 279 20.28 6.74 -7.42
C LEU A 279 19.42 5.49 -7.14
N GLY A 280 19.36 4.49 -8.02
CA GLY A 280 18.47 3.33 -7.85
C GLY A 280 18.84 2.39 -6.69
N GLU A 281 20.10 1.93 -6.64
CA GLU A 281 20.56 1.03 -5.57
C GLU A 281 20.70 1.76 -4.22
N VAL A 282 21.20 3.00 -4.27
CA VAL A 282 21.32 3.87 -3.10
C VAL A 282 19.94 4.20 -2.53
N SER A 283 18.94 4.42 -3.39
CA SER A 283 17.56 4.66 -2.98
C SER A 283 16.97 3.50 -2.18
N ASN A 284 17.10 2.27 -2.67
CA ASN A 284 16.58 1.10 -1.96
C ASN A 284 17.27 0.92 -0.60
N ARG A 285 18.56 1.27 -0.50
CA ARG A 285 19.27 1.28 0.79
C ARG A 285 18.69 2.34 1.73
N HIS A 286 18.44 3.56 1.26
CA HIS A 286 17.85 4.62 2.07
C HIS A 286 16.48 4.22 2.62
N LEU A 287 15.59 3.68 1.77
CA LEU A 287 14.28 3.17 2.21
C LEU A 287 14.41 2.08 3.27
N ARG A 288 15.36 1.14 3.12
CA ARG A 288 15.61 0.10 4.12
C ARG A 288 16.07 0.67 5.46
N VAL A 289 16.97 1.66 5.45
CA VAL A 289 17.44 2.32 6.69
C VAL A 289 16.28 3.06 7.36
N LEU A 290 15.55 3.88 6.61
CA LEU A 290 14.39 4.62 7.13
C LEU A 290 13.30 3.67 7.65
N GLY A 291 12.97 2.62 6.90
CA GLY A 291 12.00 1.61 7.30
C GLY A 291 12.42 0.82 8.54
N ALA A 292 13.70 0.49 8.67
CA ALA A 292 14.21 -0.21 9.86
C ALA A 292 14.12 0.67 11.12
N ILE A 293 14.50 1.96 11.02
CA ILE A 293 14.36 2.91 12.13
C ILE A 293 12.89 3.09 12.50
N THR A 294 12.04 3.34 11.49
CA THR A 294 10.60 3.54 11.67
C THR A 294 9.95 2.32 12.31
N GLY A 295 10.29 1.11 11.86
CA GLY A 295 9.78 -0.15 12.40
C GLY A 295 10.10 -0.36 13.88
N LYS A 296 11.31 0.01 14.32
CA LYS A 296 11.69 -0.03 15.75
C LYS A 296 10.95 1.01 16.58
N LEU A 297 10.80 2.24 16.06
CA LEU A 297 10.07 3.32 16.74
C LEU A 297 8.57 3.00 16.88
N GLU A 298 7.93 2.46 15.85
CA GLU A 298 6.55 1.97 15.92
C GLU A 298 6.39 0.80 16.89
N GLY A 299 7.40 -0.07 16.97
CA GLY A 299 7.44 -1.16 17.95
C GLY A 299 7.42 -0.64 19.39
N GLU A 300 8.28 0.33 19.71
CA GLU A 300 8.28 1.02 21.00
C GLU A 300 6.96 1.75 21.26
N LEU A 301 6.43 2.50 20.28
CA LEU A 301 5.17 3.20 20.42
C LEU A 301 4.02 2.24 20.76
N THR A 302 3.95 1.13 20.03
CA THR A 302 2.97 0.05 20.26
C THR A 302 3.12 -0.54 21.66
N ARG A 303 4.35 -0.81 22.11
CA ARG A 303 4.62 -1.30 23.47
C ARG A 303 4.19 -0.30 24.55
N ARG A 304 4.48 0.99 24.39
CA ARG A 304 4.04 2.04 25.33
C ARG A 304 2.53 2.13 25.43
N VAL A 305 1.83 2.11 24.29
CA VAL A 305 0.36 2.16 24.23
C VAL A 305 -0.25 0.92 24.88
N ASN A 306 0.21 -0.28 24.51
CA ASN A 306 -0.29 -1.54 25.06
C ASN A 306 -0.06 -1.63 26.57
N ASN A 307 1.12 -1.21 27.05
CA ASN A 307 1.42 -1.18 28.47
C ASN A 307 0.44 -0.25 29.22
N ARG A 308 0.18 0.95 28.70
CA ARG A 308 -0.79 1.88 29.30
C ARG A 308 -2.22 1.35 29.30
N PHE A 309 -2.66 0.69 28.22
CA PHE A 309 -3.97 0.03 28.21
C PHE A 309 -4.08 -1.08 29.28
N ASN A 310 -3.03 -1.88 29.45
CA ASN A 310 -2.98 -2.92 30.47
C ASN A 310 -2.99 -2.33 31.88
N LEU A 311 -2.17 -1.31 32.14
CA LEU A 311 -2.15 -0.60 33.42
C LEU A 311 -3.50 0.06 33.74
N ALA A 312 -4.17 0.64 32.74
CA ALA A 312 -5.50 1.21 32.93
C ALA A 312 -6.53 0.16 33.34
N ARG A 313 -6.51 -1.03 32.71
CA ARG A 313 -7.39 -2.15 33.07
C ARG A 313 -7.09 -2.68 34.48
N LEU A 314 -5.81 -2.86 34.82
CA LEU A 314 -5.38 -3.30 36.14
C LEU A 314 -5.80 -2.30 37.22
N ALA A 315 -5.54 -1.01 37.02
CA ALA A 315 -5.93 0.06 37.94
C ALA A 315 -7.45 0.11 38.13
N SER A 316 -8.24 0.01 37.05
CA SER A 316 -9.70 -0.09 37.13
C SER A 316 -10.16 -1.31 37.94
N SER A 317 -9.57 -2.48 37.71
CA SER A 317 -9.92 -3.71 38.44
C SER A 317 -9.64 -3.60 39.94
N ALA A 318 -8.59 -2.86 40.31
CA ALA A 318 -8.24 -2.52 41.69
C ALA A 318 -9.07 -1.33 42.26
N LYS A 319 -10.07 -0.83 41.51
CA LYS A 319 -10.88 0.36 41.84
C LYS A 319 -10.07 1.66 42.00
N ASN A 320 -8.85 1.68 41.49
CA ASN A 320 -8.00 2.87 41.39
C ASN A 320 -8.28 3.60 40.06
N TYR A 321 -9.49 4.17 39.98
CA TYR A 321 -10.00 4.75 38.74
C TYR A 321 -9.25 6.00 38.29
N ILE A 322 -8.58 6.71 39.20
CA ILE A 322 -7.82 7.90 38.82
C ILE A 322 -6.52 7.55 38.09
N ASP A 323 -5.86 6.45 38.48
CA ASP A 323 -4.73 5.92 37.71
C ASP A 323 -5.17 5.40 36.35
N ALA A 324 -6.29 4.68 36.30
CA ALA A 324 -6.84 4.21 35.04
C ALA A 324 -7.13 5.38 34.09
N HIS A 325 -7.72 6.45 34.61
CA HIS A 325 -7.97 7.70 33.89
C HIS A 325 -6.67 8.34 33.38
N ASP A 326 -5.65 8.46 34.23
CA ASP A 326 -4.39 9.12 33.88
C ASP A 326 -3.57 8.30 32.86
N HIS A 327 -3.63 6.97 32.90
CA HIS A 327 -3.05 6.12 31.86
C HIS A 327 -3.72 6.31 30.50
N LEU A 328 -5.05 6.38 30.44
CA LEU A 328 -5.80 6.58 29.19
C LEU A 328 -5.56 7.99 28.62
N LEU A 329 -5.57 9.03 29.46
CA LEU A 329 -5.21 10.39 29.03
C LEU A 329 -3.77 10.47 28.52
N ALA A 330 -2.85 9.72 29.12
CA ALA A 330 -1.48 9.68 28.63
C ALA A 330 -1.38 9.05 27.23
N ILE A 331 -2.19 8.03 26.91
CA ILE A 331 -2.30 7.51 25.53
C ILE A 331 -2.80 8.62 24.60
N MET A 332 -3.90 9.29 24.96
CA MET A 332 -4.48 10.36 24.15
C MET A 332 -3.46 11.50 23.89
N LYS A 333 -2.65 11.88 24.88
CA LYS A 333 -1.60 12.90 24.72
C LYS A 333 -0.43 12.45 23.83
N MET A 334 -0.23 11.16 23.63
CA MET A 334 0.79 10.65 22.72
C MET A 334 0.41 10.84 21.26
N PHE A 335 -0.87 11.09 20.95
CA PHE A 335 -1.36 11.25 19.58
C PHE A 335 -1.88 12.67 19.39
N PRO A 336 -1.24 13.50 18.55
CA PRO A 336 -1.72 14.86 18.29
C PRO A 336 -3.03 14.86 17.50
N ASP A 337 -3.34 13.77 16.81
CA ASP A 337 -4.52 13.61 15.97
C ASP A 337 -5.53 12.62 16.60
N GLU A 338 -6.76 13.08 16.80
CA GLU A 338 -7.83 12.32 17.46
C GLU A 338 -8.37 11.19 16.58
N ILE A 339 -8.15 11.26 15.26
CA ILE A 339 -8.53 10.18 14.34
C ILE A 339 -7.60 8.96 14.44
N ASP A 340 -6.46 9.04 15.15
CA ASP A 340 -5.63 7.85 15.37
C ASP A 340 -6.45 6.79 16.12
N PRO A 341 -6.51 5.53 15.63
CA PRO A 341 -7.34 4.50 16.23
C PRO A 341 -6.95 4.21 17.69
N ARG A 342 -5.69 4.43 18.07
CA ARG A 342 -5.20 4.25 19.45
C ARG A 342 -5.73 5.36 20.35
N TRP A 343 -5.83 6.59 19.85
CA TRP A 343 -6.49 7.69 20.54
C TRP A 343 -7.98 7.39 20.70
N SER A 344 -8.66 7.03 19.61
CA SER A 344 -10.10 6.73 19.61
C SER A 344 -10.46 5.60 20.58
N GLN A 345 -9.65 4.53 20.61
CA GLN A 345 -9.81 3.42 21.56
C GLN A 345 -9.59 3.86 23.01
N ALA A 346 -8.59 4.71 23.28
CA ALA A 346 -8.37 5.25 24.61
C ALA A 346 -9.53 6.14 25.06
N ASN A 347 -10.07 6.96 24.17
CA ASN A 347 -11.23 7.79 24.43
C ASN A 347 -12.50 6.94 24.69
N GLU A 348 -12.71 5.86 23.93
CA GLU A 348 -13.82 4.92 24.18
C GLU A 348 -13.70 4.30 25.58
N MET A 349 -12.51 3.81 25.95
CA MET A 349 -12.26 3.25 27.28
C MET A 349 -12.39 4.28 28.40
N LEU A 350 -11.99 5.53 28.15
CA LEU A 350 -12.17 6.64 29.10
C LEU A 350 -13.65 6.92 29.34
N ASN A 351 -14.48 6.68 28.33
CA ASN A 351 -15.92 6.90 28.38
C ASN A 351 -16.73 5.69 28.87
N ASP A 352 -16.11 4.51 28.98
CA ASP A 352 -16.73 3.32 29.54
C ASP A 352 -16.86 3.40 31.07
N SER A 353 -18.09 3.47 31.55
CA SER A 353 -18.42 3.49 33.00
C SER A 353 -17.90 2.27 33.79
N LYS A 354 -17.60 1.15 33.11
CA LYS A 354 -17.01 -0.05 33.73
C LYS A 354 -15.51 0.11 33.98
N ILE A 355 -14.85 1.00 33.23
CA ILE A 355 -13.43 1.29 33.39
C ILE A 355 -13.27 2.54 34.25
N ILE A 356 -13.94 3.63 33.90
CA ILE A 356 -13.89 4.90 34.63
C ILE A 356 -15.32 5.31 35.01
N PRO A 357 -15.69 5.26 36.31
CA PRO A 357 -16.98 5.75 36.75
C PRO A 357 -17.17 7.23 36.40
N LYS A 358 -18.39 7.59 35.96
CA LYS A 358 -18.76 8.96 35.55
C LYS A 358 -18.29 10.04 36.54
N LYS A 359 -18.45 9.80 37.84
CA LYS A 359 -18.01 10.72 38.93
C LYS A 359 -16.51 11.03 38.92
N VAL A 360 -15.67 10.08 38.52
CA VAL A 360 -14.20 10.27 38.42
C VAL A 360 -13.88 11.05 37.16
N ARG A 361 -14.53 10.73 36.03
CA ARG A 361 -14.36 11.44 34.76
C ARG A 361 -14.79 12.91 34.83
N GLU A 362 -15.88 13.21 35.52
CA GLU A 362 -16.40 14.58 35.66
C GLU A 362 -15.58 15.45 36.61
N ASN A 363 -14.92 14.86 37.61
CA ASN A 363 -14.12 15.60 38.57
C ASN A 363 -12.84 14.84 38.97
N PRO A 364 -11.90 14.63 38.05
CA PRO A 364 -10.69 13.84 38.32
C PRO A 364 -9.80 14.49 39.39
N ALA A 365 -9.79 15.84 39.47
CA ALA A 365 -9.01 16.58 40.45
C ALA A 365 -9.35 16.20 41.91
N LYS A 366 -10.64 16.04 42.23
CA LYS A 366 -11.09 15.60 43.56
C LYS A 366 -10.55 14.22 43.94
N TYR A 367 -10.38 13.32 42.96
CA TYR A 367 -9.87 11.98 43.19
C TYR A 367 -8.34 11.94 43.25
N ARG A 368 -7.64 12.84 42.55
CA ARG A 368 -6.18 13.03 42.70
C ARG A 368 -5.81 13.53 44.09
N ALA A 369 -6.56 14.50 44.61
CA ALA A 369 -6.31 15.10 45.93
C ALA A 369 -6.55 14.16 47.13
N ARG A 370 -7.08 12.96 46.88
CA ARG A 370 -7.37 11.94 47.91
C ARG A 370 -6.35 10.79 47.93
N ARG A 371 -5.37 10.79 47.03
CA ARG A 371 -4.17 9.96 47.14
C ARG A 371 -3.23 10.60 48.15
#